data_AF-A0A0F5JV04-F1
#
_entry.id   AF-A0A0F5JV04-F1
#
_cell.length_a   1.000
_cell.length_b   1.000
_cell.length_c   1.000
_cell.angle_alpha   90.00
_cell.angle_beta   90.00
_cell.angle_gamma   90.00
#
_symmetry.space_group_name_H-M   'P 1'
#
loop_
_entity.id
_entity.type
_entity.pdbx_description
1 polymer ?
#
loop_
_entity_poly.entity_id
_entity_poly.type
_entity_poly.pdbx_seq_one_letter_code
_entity_poly.pdbx_strand_id
1 'polypeptide(L)'
;MKDFGFEEGDVCGRDRCAGRIETRSAENCSCHLSAPCGACTAPRNFCPECDWDEVDEPVEPMPKAAAQPYVWPELRPLDPTRINWRNYAHSSFSMIKEGVYPEGTTLEDIRKVVDGTFGGRFAYFGNGKFKFIAYTD
;
A
#
# COMPACT_ATOMS: atom_id res chain seq x y z
N MET A 1 -24.46 7.54 24.52
CA MET A 1 -24.43 6.21 23.86
C MET A 1 -25.58 6.20 22.88
N LYS A 2 -25.45 5.53 21.73
CA LYS A 2 -26.60 5.39 20.81
C LYS A 2 -27.59 4.45 21.51
N ASP A 3 -28.83 4.89 21.74
CA ASP A 3 -29.87 4.12 22.45
C ASP A 3 -30.59 3.11 21.54
N PHE A 4 -29.96 2.71 20.43
CA PHE A 4 -30.53 1.86 19.40
C PHE A 4 -29.55 0.76 18.98
N GLY A 5 -30.10 -0.41 18.67
CA GLY A 5 -29.35 -1.61 18.28
C GLY A 5 -28.83 -1.57 16.85
N PHE A 6 -27.85 -2.43 16.55
CA PHE A 6 -27.29 -2.56 15.20
C PHE A 6 -27.03 -4.01 14.79
N GLU A 7 -26.93 -4.93 15.75
CA GLU A 7 -26.63 -6.33 15.50
C GLU A 7 -27.92 -7.17 15.45
N GLU A 8 -27.84 -8.34 14.82
CA GLU A 8 -28.95 -9.28 14.78
C GLU A 8 -29.43 -9.66 16.19
N GLY A 9 -30.73 -9.56 16.42
CA GLY A 9 -31.35 -9.85 17.71
C GLY A 9 -31.36 -8.68 18.70
N ASP A 10 -30.64 -7.59 18.43
CA ASP A 10 -30.73 -6.36 19.23
C ASP A 10 -32.13 -5.76 19.16
N VAL A 11 -32.49 -5.02 20.22
CA VAL A 11 -33.70 -4.17 20.20
C VAL A 11 -33.43 -2.97 19.29
N CYS A 12 -34.31 -2.75 18.31
CA CYS A 12 -34.14 -1.69 17.33
C CYS A 12 -34.00 -0.32 18.00
N GLY A 13 -34.95 0.09 18.84
CA GLY A 13 -34.89 1.35 19.59
C GLY A 13 -35.06 2.63 18.76
N ARG A 14 -34.98 2.54 17.42
CA ARG A 14 -35.26 3.65 16.48
C ARG A 14 -36.74 4.01 16.54
N ASP A 15 -37.06 5.30 16.65
CA ASP A 15 -38.44 5.79 16.81
C ASP A 15 -39.26 5.11 17.91
N ARG A 16 -38.58 4.67 18.99
CA ARG A 16 -39.18 3.87 20.09
C ARG A 16 -39.74 2.51 19.64
N CYS A 17 -39.25 1.98 18.52
CA CYS A 17 -39.56 0.64 18.03
C CYS A 17 -39.03 -0.42 19.01
N ALA A 18 -39.92 -1.31 19.44
CA ALA A 18 -39.60 -2.45 20.31
C ALA A 18 -39.25 -3.73 19.52
N GLY A 19 -39.23 -3.65 18.19
CA GLY A 19 -38.87 -4.75 17.31
C GLY A 19 -37.41 -5.16 17.43
N ARG A 20 -37.08 -6.32 16.85
CA ARG A 20 -35.72 -6.86 16.80
C ARG A 20 -35.12 -6.69 15.41
N ILE A 21 -33.81 -6.51 15.36
CA ILE A 21 -33.06 -6.44 14.11
C ILE A 21 -32.86 -7.87 13.58
N GLU A 22 -33.09 -8.05 12.28
CA GLU A 22 -32.88 -9.29 11.54
C GLU A 22 -31.82 -9.11 10.45
N THR A 23 -31.13 -10.19 10.08
CA THR A 23 -30.11 -10.18 9.02
C THR A 23 -30.63 -10.92 7.79
N ARG A 24 -30.57 -10.30 6.61
CA ARG A 24 -30.93 -10.99 5.35
C ARG A 24 -29.89 -12.05 4.99
N SER A 25 -30.33 -13.17 4.40
CA SER A 25 -29.39 -14.15 3.82
C SER A 25 -28.57 -13.52 2.70
N ALA A 26 -27.29 -13.87 2.61
CA ALA A 26 -26.42 -13.39 1.54
C ALA A 26 -26.80 -14.05 0.20
N GLU A 27 -27.43 -13.29 -0.69
CA GLU A 27 -27.71 -13.73 -2.05
C GLU A 27 -26.47 -13.53 -2.93
N ASN A 28 -26.22 -14.46 -3.87
CA ASN A 28 -25.08 -14.41 -4.79
C ASN A 28 -23.67 -14.39 -4.12
N CYS A 29 -23.48 -15.05 -2.97
CA CYS A 29 -22.13 -15.20 -2.39
C CYS A 29 -21.22 -16.02 -3.31
N SER A 30 -20.11 -15.40 -3.69
CA SER A 30 -19.02 -15.98 -4.47
C SER A 30 -17.79 -16.26 -3.62
N CYS A 31 -18.00 -16.49 -2.32
CA CYS A 31 -16.94 -16.64 -1.32
C CYS A 31 -15.96 -17.79 -1.66
N HIS A 32 -16.41 -18.79 -2.42
CA HIS A 32 -15.58 -19.88 -2.92
C HIS A 32 -14.64 -19.47 -4.08
N LEU A 33 -14.90 -18.33 -4.75
CA LEU A 33 -14.08 -17.75 -5.82
C LEU A 33 -13.23 -16.58 -5.31
N SER A 34 -13.82 -15.75 -4.44
CA SER A 34 -13.18 -14.53 -3.93
C SER A 34 -13.71 -14.22 -2.52
N ALA A 35 -12.93 -14.60 -1.51
CA ALA A 35 -13.23 -14.31 -0.11
C ALA A 35 -12.41 -13.09 0.38
N PRO A 36 -13.00 -12.14 1.14
CA PRO A 36 -14.43 -12.01 1.40
C PRO A 36 -15.16 -11.47 0.15
N CYS A 37 -16.35 -12.01 -0.17
CA CYS A 37 -17.13 -11.51 -1.30
C CYS A 37 -17.98 -10.29 -0.91
N GLY A 38 -18.40 -9.51 -1.90
CA GLY A 38 -19.27 -8.35 -1.68
C GLY A 38 -20.56 -8.67 -0.94
N ALA A 39 -21.21 -9.80 -1.26
CA ALA A 39 -22.45 -10.20 -0.58
C ALA A 39 -22.27 -10.47 0.92
N CYS A 40 -21.08 -10.93 1.35
CA CYS A 40 -20.78 -11.19 2.76
C CYS A 40 -20.30 -9.95 3.52
N THR A 41 -19.83 -8.93 2.81
CA THR A 41 -19.31 -7.68 3.40
C THR A 41 -20.28 -6.52 3.27
N ALA A 42 -21.37 -6.69 2.52
CA ALA A 42 -22.45 -5.73 2.44
C ALA A 42 -23.25 -5.68 3.75
N PRO A 43 -23.77 -4.49 4.12
CA PRO A 43 -24.75 -4.35 5.20
C PRO A 43 -26.00 -5.18 4.87
N ARG A 44 -26.55 -5.86 5.88
CA ARG A 44 -27.68 -6.80 5.70
C ARG A 44 -28.72 -6.71 6.82
N ASN A 45 -28.50 -5.84 7.80
CA ASN A 45 -29.34 -5.75 8.97
C ASN A 45 -30.53 -4.83 8.69
N PHE A 46 -31.72 -5.24 9.14
CA PHE A 46 -32.95 -4.47 8.96
C PHE A 46 -33.93 -4.72 10.12
N CYS A 47 -34.90 -3.83 10.31
CA CYS A 47 -35.97 -4.00 11.28
C CYS A 47 -37.31 -4.17 10.56
N PRO A 48 -38.00 -5.33 10.69
CA PRO A 48 -39.27 -5.57 10.01
C PRO A 48 -40.44 -4.74 10.55
N GLU A 49 -40.32 -4.16 11.75
CA GLU A 49 -41.40 -3.38 12.38
C GLU A 49 -41.40 -1.90 12.00
N CYS A 50 -40.23 -1.28 11.87
CA CYS A 50 -40.10 0.16 11.60
C CYS A 50 -39.44 0.47 10.24
N ASP A 51 -39.26 -0.55 9.40
CA ASP A 51 -38.71 -0.43 8.04
C ASP A 51 -37.31 0.21 7.99
N TRP A 52 -36.54 0.09 9.07
CA TRP A 52 -35.15 0.53 9.09
C TRP A 52 -34.27 -0.47 8.35
N ASP A 53 -33.35 0.03 7.53
CA ASP A 53 -32.36 -0.76 6.79
C ASP A 53 -30.96 -0.17 6.95
N GLU A 54 -29.99 -1.02 7.28
CA GLU A 54 -28.58 -0.65 7.37
C GLU A 54 -28.03 -0.16 6.02
N VAL A 55 -28.58 -0.66 4.90
CA VAL A 55 -28.19 -0.24 3.54
C VAL A 55 -28.50 1.24 3.29
N ASP A 56 -29.55 1.77 3.92
CA ASP A 56 -29.99 3.16 3.76
C ASP A 56 -29.26 4.12 4.70
N GLU A 57 -28.46 3.62 5.66
CA GLU A 57 -27.66 4.48 6.52
C GLU A 57 -26.55 5.15 5.70
N PRO A 58 -26.44 6.48 5.76
CA PRO A 58 -25.38 7.19 5.05
C PRO A 58 -24.03 6.76 5.65
N VAL A 59 -23.18 6.20 4.80
CA VAL A 59 -21.78 5.95 5.16
C VAL A 59 -21.12 7.32 5.32
N GLU A 60 -20.91 7.75 6.56
CA GLU A 60 -20.15 8.98 6.80
C GLU A 60 -18.78 8.80 6.15
N PRO A 61 -18.39 9.69 5.22
CA PRO A 61 -17.07 9.59 4.61
C PRO A 61 -16.06 9.67 5.74
N MET A 62 -15.11 8.73 5.76
CA MET A 62 -13.99 8.82 6.69
C MET A 62 -13.43 10.24 6.62
N PRO A 63 -13.20 10.91 7.77
CA PRO A 63 -12.66 12.24 7.76
C PRO A 63 -11.36 12.21 6.98
N LYS A 64 -11.34 12.89 5.83
CA LYS A 64 -10.11 13.05 5.05
C LYS A 64 -9.15 13.78 5.96
N ALA A 65 -8.15 13.07 6.49
CA ALA A 65 -7.06 13.71 7.21
C ALA A 65 -6.57 14.89 6.36
N ALA A 66 -6.38 16.06 6.98
CA ALA A 66 -5.87 17.22 6.28
C ALA A 66 -4.62 16.78 5.51
N ALA A 67 -4.69 16.85 4.18
CA ALA A 67 -3.65 16.34 3.32
C ALA A 67 -2.38 17.14 3.59
N GLN A 68 -1.46 16.56 4.37
CA GLN A 68 -0.11 17.10 4.47
C GLN A 68 0.52 16.89 3.09
N PRO A 69 1.05 17.95 2.43
CA PRO A 69 1.72 17.78 1.16
C PRO A 69 2.90 16.83 1.37
N TYR A 70 2.99 15.80 0.54
CA TYR A 70 4.13 14.89 0.57
C TYR A 70 5.38 15.67 0.15
N VAL A 71 6.31 15.83 1.09
CA VAL A 71 7.62 16.43 0.82
C VAL A 71 8.58 15.30 0.48
N TRP A 72 9.04 15.27 -0.77
CA TRP A 72 10.11 14.37 -1.18
C TRP A 72 11.37 14.69 -0.34
N PRO A 73 11.95 13.70 0.35
CA PRO A 73 13.19 13.93 1.09
C PRO A 73 14.32 14.30 0.12
N GLU A 74 15.16 15.24 0.52
CA GLU A 74 16.37 15.55 -0.22
C GLU A 74 17.28 14.31 -0.28
N LEU A 75 17.83 14.04 -1.46
CA LEU A 75 18.68 12.88 -1.65
C LEU A 75 20.03 13.08 -0.92
N ARG A 76 20.41 12.11 -0.09
CA ARG A 76 21.70 12.08 0.64
C ARG A 76 22.89 12.40 -0.28
N PRO A 77 23.66 13.49 -0.05
CA PRO A 77 24.84 13.82 -0.84
C PRO A 77 25.79 12.64 -1.06
N LEU A 78 26.30 12.50 -2.28
CA LEU A 78 27.30 11.50 -2.61
C LEU A 78 28.69 12.05 -2.29
N ASP A 79 29.47 11.26 -1.56
CA ASP A 79 30.82 11.61 -1.13
C ASP A 79 31.85 11.02 -2.12
N PRO A 80 32.61 11.86 -2.86
CA PRO A 80 33.53 11.42 -3.91
C PRO A 80 34.83 10.81 -3.37
N THR A 81 35.09 10.90 -2.06
CA THR A 81 36.32 10.35 -1.44
C THR A 81 36.29 8.82 -1.32
N ARG A 82 35.13 8.20 -1.55
CA ARG A 82 34.90 6.76 -1.48
C ARG A 82 33.93 6.30 -2.56
N ILE A 83 33.92 5.01 -2.86
CA ILE A 83 32.92 4.43 -3.77
C ILE A 83 31.55 4.57 -3.09
N ASN A 84 30.70 5.44 -3.63
CA ASN A 84 29.42 5.80 -3.02
C ASN A 84 28.35 5.92 -4.09
N TRP A 85 27.19 5.30 -3.89
CA TRP A 85 26.13 5.29 -4.88
C TRP A 85 24.74 5.38 -4.25
N ARG A 86 23.75 5.63 -5.09
CA ARG A 86 22.32 5.56 -4.79
C ARG A 86 21.67 4.57 -5.73
N ASN A 87 20.60 3.96 -5.25
CA ASN A 87 19.79 3.03 -6.01
C ASN A 87 18.59 3.78 -6.61
N TYR A 88 18.30 3.48 -7.87
CA TYR A 88 17.16 4.00 -8.61
C TYR A 88 16.38 2.82 -9.21
N ALA A 89 15.06 2.93 -9.20
CA ALA A 89 14.20 1.97 -9.87
C ALA A 89 14.52 1.93 -11.38
N HIS A 90 14.46 0.73 -11.97
CA HIS A 90 14.66 0.55 -13.40
C HIS A 90 13.59 -0.37 -14.00
N SER A 91 13.78 -1.68 -13.98
CA SER A 91 12.77 -2.65 -14.42
C SER A 91 12.38 -3.59 -13.28
N SER A 92 11.41 -4.48 -13.52
CA SER A 92 11.00 -5.49 -12.53
C SER A 92 12.14 -6.42 -12.09
N PHE A 93 13.17 -6.59 -12.91
CA PHE A 93 14.31 -7.50 -12.70
C PHE A 93 15.66 -6.76 -12.65
N SER A 94 15.65 -5.43 -12.49
CA SER A 94 16.91 -4.68 -12.38
C SER A 94 16.80 -3.35 -11.67
N MET A 95 17.94 -2.91 -11.14
CA MET A 95 18.10 -1.67 -10.39
C MET A 95 19.28 -0.87 -10.91
N ILE A 96 19.12 0.44 -11.07
CA ILE A 96 20.24 1.33 -11.41
C ILE A 96 20.97 1.72 -10.12
N LYS A 97 22.29 1.61 -10.13
CA LYS A 97 23.20 2.14 -9.12
C LYS A 97 23.99 3.28 -9.76
N GLU A 98 23.71 4.51 -9.37
CA GLU A 98 24.44 5.70 -9.83
C GLU A 98 25.31 6.23 -8.71
N GLY A 99 26.60 6.41 -8.97
CA GLY A 99 27.57 6.71 -7.93
C GLY A 99 28.80 7.49 -8.38
N VAL A 100 29.63 7.79 -7.40
CA VAL A 100 30.91 8.49 -7.50
C VAL A 100 32.02 7.60 -6.97
N TYR A 101 33.25 7.84 -7.42
CA TYR A 101 34.45 7.14 -6.96
C TYR A 101 35.66 8.08 -6.93
N PRO A 102 36.66 7.84 -6.05
CA PRO A 102 37.88 8.64 -5.99
C PRO A 102 38.80 8.37 -7.18
N GLU A 103 39.66 9.32 -7.50
CA GLU A 103 40.65 9.19 -8.58
C GLU A 103 41.56 7.98 -8.36
N GLY A 104 41.84 7.22 -9.42
CA GLY A 104 42.62 5.98 -9.36
C GLY A 104 41.81 4.71 -9.07
N THR A 105 40.51 4.82 -8.79
CA THR A 105 39.63 3.63 -8.65
C THR A 105 39.45 2.93 -9.99
N THR A 106 39.69 1.62 -10.04
CA THR A 106 39.47 0.82 -11.25
C THR A 106 38.03 0.32 -11.34
N LEU A 107 37.60 -0.09 -12.54
CA LEU A 107 36.30 -0.73 -12.76
C LEU A 107 36.13 -1.99 -11.90
N GLU A 108 37.21 -2.75 -11.69
CA GLU A 108 37.18 -3.98 -10.90
C GLU A 108 36.92 -3.68 -9.41
N ASP A 109 37.47 -2.59 -8.89
CA ASP A 109 37.26 -2.19 -7.51
C ASP A 109 35.82 -1.73 -7.27
N ILE A 110 35.23 -1.01 -8.23
CA ILE A 110 33.79 -0.69 -8.17
C ILE A 110 32.96 -1.96 -8.26
N ARG A 111 33.32 -2.87 -9.16
CA ARG A 111 32.58 -4.11 -9.38
C ARG A 111 32.54 -4.98 -8.11
N LYS A 112 33.65 -5.12 -7.39
CA LYS A 112 33.70 -5.85 -6.09
C LYS A 112 32.71 -5.32 -5.06
N VAL A 113 32.40 -4.02 -5.11
CA VAL A 113 31.54 -3.34 -4.12
C VAL A 113 30.09 -3.25 -4.60
N VAL A 114 29.88 -3.09 -5.90
CA VAL A 114 28.58 -2.80 -6.51
C VAL A 114 27.88 -4.05 -7.04
N ASP A 115 28.62 -5.12 -7.37
CA ASP A 115 28.01 -6.41 -7.73
C ASP A 115 27.22 -6.97 -6.54
N GLY A 116 25.96 -7.31 -6.79
CA GLY A 116 25.16 -8.13 -5.88
C GLY A 116 25.20 -9.60 -6.28
N THR A 117 24.28 -10.40 -5.75
CA THR A 117 24.19 -11.85 -6.01
C THR A 117 24.16 -12.22 -7.50
N PHE A 118 23.44 -11.46 -8.33
CA PHE A 118 23.30 -11.70 -9.76
C PHE A 118 24.26 -10.87 -10.64
N GLY A 119 25.13 -10.08 -10.00
CA GLY A 119 25.99 -9.13 -10.69
C GLY A 119 25.21 -8.07 -11.47
N GLY A 120 25.73 -7.71 -12.65
CA GLY A 120 25.15 -6.68 -13.50
C GLY A 120 26.12 -6.19 -14.57
N ARG A 121 25.83 -5.01 -15.12
CA ARG A 121 26.65 -4.38 -16.16
C ARG A 121 26.82 -2.88 -15.94
N PHE A 122 27.98 -2.35 -16.30
CA PHE A 122 28.19 -0.91 -16.36
C PHE A 122 27.50 -0.32 -17.60
N ALA A 123 26.68 0.71 -17.37
CA ALA A 123 26.14 1.55 -18.43
C ALA A 123 27.07 2.74 -18.72
N TYR A 124 27.75 3.26 -17.69
CA TYR A 124 28.71 4.35 -17.82
C TYR A 124 29.79 4.25 -16.73
N PHE A 125 31.02 4.62 -17.07
CA PHE A 125 32.13 4.79 -16.14
C PHE A 125 33.08 5.86 -16.68
N GLY A 126 33.27 6.95 -15.94
CA GLY A 126 34.18 8.03 -16.31
C GLY A 126 33.98 9.28 -15.45
N ASN A 127 34.94 10.21 -15.48
CA ASN A 127 34.86 11.51 -14.79
C ASN A 127 34.50 11.41 -13.29
N GLY A 128 35.02 10.40 -12.58
CA GLY A 128 34.73 10.18 -11.16
C GLY A 128 33.30 9.71 -10.87
N LYS A 129 32.54 9.31 -11.90
CA LYS A 129 31.14 8.85 -11.82
C LYS A 129 30.92 7.53 -12.54
N PHE A 130 29.96 6.76 -12.05
CA PHE A 130 29.56 5.51 -12.68
C PHE A 130 28.05 5.30 -12.64
N LYS A 131 27.56 4.54 -13.62
CA LYS A 131 26.20 4.02 -13.66
C LYS A 131 26.27 2.53 -13.92
N PHE A 132 25.73 1.75 -12.99
CA PHE A 132 25.71 0.30 -13.02
C PHE A 132 24.27 -0.22 -12.99
N ILE A 133 23.94 -1.19 -13.82
CA ILE A 133 22.64 -1.86 -13.85
C ILE A 133 22.82 -3.19 -13.15
N ALA A 134 22.35 -3.28 -11.90
CA ALA A 134 22.37 -4.50 -11.11
C ALA A 134 21.14 -5.34 -11.43
N TYR A 135 21.32 -6.64 -11.67
CA TYR A 135 20.20 -7.56 -11.87
C TYR A 135 19.62 -7.98 -10.51
N THR A 136 18.30 -8.02 -10.44
CA THR A 136 17.53 -8.41 -9.26
C THR A 136 16.48 -9.44 -9.66
N ASP A 137 16.05 -10.26 -8.70
CA ASP A 137 14.92 -11.18 -8.85
C ASP A 137 13.60 -10.39 -8.97
#